data_AF-A0A968R656-F1
#
_entry.id   AF-A0A968R656-F1
#
_cell.length_a   1.000
_cell.length_b   1.000
_cell.length_c   1.000
_cell.angle_alpha   90.00
_cell.angle_beta   90.00
_cell.angle_gamma   90.00
#
_symmetry.space_group_name_H-M   'P 1'
#
loop_
_entity.id
_entity.type
_entity.pdbx_description
1 polymer ?
#
loop_
_entity_poly.entity_id
_entity_poly.type
_entity_poly.pdbx_seq_one_letter_code
_entity_poly.pdbx_strand_id
1 'polypeptide(L)'
;RGWFQSSLLTSVATKGIAPYKTVLTHGFVLDEKGRKMSKSEGNVVDPAAVIKEYGADVLRLWVSSVDYSADVPLGKNILKQQADVYRKIRNTAKFLLGNLHDFDPAKDAVPYEDLPELDRYLLHRMCEVFAEVKDAFDSFQFSRFFQTVQNFCTVDLSNFYLDIAKDRLYISAADALRRRSCQTVIAIAVENLARAIAPVLCHMAEDIWQYIPYPTPYKSVFEAGWVQVEEKWFDPELANRWQYLRQVRAEVNKVLEKARMEKAIGSSLEAKVLLYVPDAEKREMLAALNPSTEALVEYVRSQNVEAELVAAETAATEPAVTEIAVEVAPEMSAEIEESLDEISENLESAAGETWQEILERTVAFIGNLPEYAGNFLVEYQKPLVTLGLLFSVAVTGKVTLSILDTINRIPTLCGLFEIIGILFTMWFAFRYLLFAANREELAEKIETFTADVVGNKSTIVLAETQAIVVATPVETAIVKTAEIPQPPAIAPAAKPEIVLHQSPITYATAGNGVDELRYLFITSEVELIASQEILQELPYSFQSPELAIGAVKAGGEKCDRCWNYSTHVGESIEHPLICERCVSAIAGEF
;
A
#
# COMPACT_ATOMS: atom_id res chain seq x y z
N ARG A 1 14.24 -3.37 38.10
CA ARG A 1 14.38 -3.11 39.55
C ARG A 1 13.06 -2.87 40.27
N GLY A 2 11.97 -2.53 39.57
CA GLY A 2 10.62 -2.53 40.15
C GLY A 2 9.93 -3.87 39.96
N TRP A 3 8.84 -3.85 39.20
CA TRP A 3 7.89 -4.95 39.08
C TRP A 3 8.51 -6.31 38.71
N PHE A 4 9.35 -6.39 37.67
CA PHE A 4 9.97 -7.68 37.30
C PHE A 4 10.76 -8.33 38.42
N GLN A 5 11.42 -7.54 39.27
CA GLN A 5 12.24 -8.08 40.34
C GLN A 5 11.38 -8.59 41.49
N SER A 6 10.38 -7.81 41.93
CA SER A 6 9.50 -8.27 43.00
C SER A 6 8.66 -9.48 42.56
N SER A 7 8.17 -9.52 41.33
CA SER A 7 7.40 -10.67 40.83
C SER A 7 8.24 -11.94 40.76
N LEU A 8 9.48 -11.83 40.25
CA LEU A 8 10.41 -12.95 40.16
C LEU A 8 10.73 -13.52 41.55
N LEU A 9 11.14 -12.67 42.49
CA LEU A 9 11.51 -13.10 43.84
C LEU A 9 10.33 -13.76 44.56
N THR A 10 9.13 -13.17 44.48
CA THR A 10 7.93 -13.72 45.10
C THR A 10 7.55 -15.08 44.51
N SER A 11 7.59 -15.22 43.17
CA SER A 11 7.24 -16.49 42.52
C SER A 11 8.26 -17.60 42.81
N VAL A 12 9.56 -17.28 42.77
CA VAL A 12 10.60 -18.26 43.10
C VAL A 12 10.51 -18.69 44.56
N ALA A 13 10.30 -17.76 45.50
CA ALA A 13 10.18 -18.08 46.92
C ALA A 13 8.94 -18.94 47.26
N THR A 14 7.83 -18.74 46.54
CA THR A 14 6.56 -19.43 46.85
C THR A 14 6.28 -20.66 46.00
N LYS A 15 6.82 -20.72 44.77
CA LYS A 15 6.50 -21.74 43.77
C LYS A 15 7.72 -22.39 43.12
N GLY A 16 8.94 -21.90 43.39
CA GLY A 16 10.18 -22.45 42.83
C GLY A 16 10.37 -22.21 41.33
N ILE A 17 9.56 -21.34 40.70
CA ILE A 17 9.61 -21.04 39.26
C ILE A 17 9.52 -19.54 38.99
N ALA A 18 10.04 -19.09 37.85
CA ALA A 18 9.83 -17.73 37.37
C ALA A 18 8.35 -17.48 36.98
N PRO A 19 7.80 -16.27 37.19
CA PRO A 19 6.40 -15.97 36.91
C PRO A 19 6.11 -15.71 35.42
N TYR A 20 7.15 -15.68 34.58
CA TYR A 20 7.10 -15.42 33.15
C TYR A 20 8.08 -16.35 32.42
N LYS A 21 7.78 -16.67 31.15
CA LYS A 21 8.69 -17.43 30.27
C LYS A 21 9.68 -16.52 29.54
N THR A 22 9.23 -15.31 29.20
CA THR A 22 10.00 -14.30 28.47
C THR A 22 9.71 -12.93 29.08
N VAL A 23 10.74 -12.08 29.20
CA VAL A 23 10.60 -10.68 29.60
C VAL A 23 11.04 -9.80 28.46
N LEU A 24 10.16 -8.89 28.04
CA LEU A 24 10.49 -7.85 27.10
C LEU A 24 10.57 -6.51 27.84
N THR A 25 11.68 -5.80 27.67
CA THR A 25 11.90 -4.48 28.24
C THR A 25 11.96 -3.45 27.13
N HIS A 26 11.44 -2.26 27.38
CA HIS A 26 11.54 -1.13 26.46
C HIS A 26 12.13 0.10 27.15
N GLY A 27 12.74 0.99 26.37
CA GLY A 27 13.22 2.28 26.82
C GLY A 27 12.09 3.27 27.10
N PHE A 28 12.48 4.46 27.52
CA PHE A 28 11.58 5.57 27.79
C PHE A 28 11.26 6.35 26.52
N VAL A 29 10.08 6.96 26.50
CA VAL A 29 9.73 7.93 25.46
C VAL A 29 10.31 9.30 25.83
N LEU A 30 11.07 9.88 24.92
CA LEU A 30 11.71 11.19 25.01
C LEU A 30 11.00 12.18 24.08
N ASP A 31 11.19 13.47 24.31
CA ASP A 31 10.77 14.48 23.34
C ASP A 31 11.57 14.37 22.03
N GLU A 32 11.14 15.10 21.00
CA GLU A 32 11.78 15.10 19.68
C GLU A 32 13.26 15.50 19.69
N LYS A 33 13.74 16.14 20.77
CA LYS A 33 15.15 16.54 20.98
C LYS A 33 15.91 15.56 21.87
N GLY A 34 15.32 14.42 22.22
CA GLY A 34 15.94 13.41 23.09
C GLY A 34 15.99 13.80 24.56
N ARG A 35 15.15 14.74 25.01
CA ARG A 35 15.06 15.13 26.42
C ARG A 35 13.92 14.39 27.09
N LYS A 36 14.07 14.11 28.39
CA LYS A 36 13.01 13.50 29.18
C LYS A 36 11.79 14.42 29.22
N MET A 37 10.61 13.85 28.95
CA MET A 37 9.37 14.62 28.99
C MET A 37 9.05 15.09 30.42
N SER A 38 8.72 16.37 30.59
CA SER A 38 8.27 16.94 31.85
C SER A 38 7.20 18.02 31.63
N LYS A 39 6.21 18.07 32.53
CA LYS A 39 5.13 19.06 32.45
C LYS A 39 5.66 20.51 32.55
N SER A 40 6.72 20.72 33.31
CA SER A 40 7.36 22.03 33.49
C SER A 40 8.09 22.53 32.23
N GLU A 41 8.64 21.63 31.42
CA GLU A 41 9.31 21.99 30.16
C GLU A 41 8.33 22.10 28.98
N GLY A 42 7.06 21.73 29.16
CA GLY A 42 6.03 21.79 28.13
C GLY A 42 6.27 20.85 26.94
N ASN A 43 7.16 19.87 27.08
CA ASN A 43 7.56 18.93 26.02
C ASN A 43 6.86 17.55 26.13
N VAL A 44 5.80 17.46 26.95
CA VAL A 44 5.01 16.23 27.08
C VAL A 44 4.10 16.07 25.88
N VAL A 45 4.12 14.88 25.27
CA VAL A 45 3.15 14.49 24.24
C VAL A 45 2.05 13.67 24.93
N ASP A 46 0.83 14.22 24.98
CA ASP A 46 -0.34 13.54 25.54
C ASP A 46 -0.90 12.53 24.52
N PRO A 47 -0.94 11.22 24.82
CA PRO A 47 -1.52 10.22 23.93
C PRO A 47 -2.98 10.54 23.53
N ALA A 48 -3.79 11.11 24.42
CA ALA A 48 -5.18 11.43 24.10
C ALA A 48 -5.28 12.54 23.05
N ALA A 49 -4.37 13.51 23.08
CA ALA A 49 -4.27 14.55 22.06
C ALA A 49 -3.84 13.97 20.71
N VAL A 50 -2.85 13.05 20.71
CA VAL A 50 -2.40 12.36 19.49
C VAL A 50 -3.52 11.53 18.89
N ILE A 51 -4.25 10.75 19.69
CA ILE A 51 -5.38 9.93 19.24
C ILE A 51 -6.48 10.81 18.65
N LYS A 52 -6.78 11.96 19.27
CA LYS A 52 -7.78 12.89 18.77
C LYS A 52 -7.38 13.52 17.42
N GLU A 53 -6.10 13.80 17.21
CA GLU A 53 -5.60 14.45 15.99
C GLU A 53 -5.36 13.47 14.85
N TYR A 54 -4.71 12.32 15.13
CA TYR A 54 -4.23 11.37 14.11
C TYR A 54 -4.91 9.99 14.15
N GLY A 55 -5.65 9.68 15.22
CA GLY A 55 -6.20 8.34 15.45
C GLY A 55 -5.24 7.43 16.22
N ALA A 56 -5.81 6.39 16.86
CA ALA A 56 -5.04 5.44 17.68
C ALA A 56 -4.06 4.61 16.86
N ASP A 57 -4.42 4.25 15.62
CA ASP A 57 -3.56 3.45 14.76
C ASP A 57 -2.26 4.16 14.36
N VAL A 58 -2.27 5.49 14.19
CA VAL A 58 -1.04 6.24 13.90
C VAL A 58 -0.07 6.18 15.08
N LEU A 59 -0.57 6.27 16.31
CA LEU A 59 0.26 6.13 17.50
C LEU A 59 0.80 4.69 17.63
N ARG A 60 -0.01 3.67 17.34
CA ARG A 60 0.44 2.26 17.35
C ARG A 60 1.47 1.98 16.26
N LEU A 61 1.28 2.57 15.08
CA LEU A 61 2.22 2.48 13.97
C LEU A 61 3.57 3.07 14.35
N TRP A 62 3.58 4.24 15.00
CA TRP A 62 4.81 4.82 15.57
C TRP A 62 5.51 3.84 16.52
N VAL A 63 4.78 3.23 17.46
CA VAL A 63 5.34 2.24 18.41
C VAL A 63 5.98 1.08 17.66
N SER A 64 5.36 0.60 16.59
CA SER A 64 5.94 -0.47 15.76
C SER A 64 7.17 -0.02 14.98
N SER A 65 7.31 1.26 14.64
CA SER A 65 8.40 1.76 13.79
C SER A 65 9.75 1.93 14.50
N VAL A 66 9.75 2.00 15.83
CA VAL A 66 10.95 2.33 16.62
C VAL A 66 11.65 1.08 17.17
N ASP A 67 12.95 1.19 17.40
CA ASP A 67 13.68 0.23 18.24
C ASP A 67 13.36 0.53 19.71
N TYR A 68 12.38 -0.19 20.25
CA TYR A 68 11.92 0.01 21.62
C TYR A 68 12.96 -0.44 22.66
N SER A 69 14.04 -1.13 22.30
CA SER A 69 15.06 -1.55 23.27
C SER A 69 15.84 -0.37 23.85
N ALA A 70 15.89 0.73 23.11
CA ALA A 70 16.48 2.01 23.51
C ALA A 70 15.40 3.05 23.87
N ASP A 71 15.84 4.19 24.40
CA ASP A 71 14.96 5.35 24.56
C ASP A 71 14.59 5.92 23.18
N VAL A 72 13.32 6.27 22.97
CA VAL A 72 12.77 6.62 21.66
C VAL A 72 12.18 8.02 21.63
N PRO A 73 12.47 8.85 20.61
CA PRO A 73 11.90 10.19 20.50
C PRO A 73 10.45 10.14 19.99
N LEU A 74 9.63 11.05 20.51
CA LEU A 74 8.28 11.32 20.03
C LEU A 74 8.06 12.82 19.92
N GLY A 75 7.49 13.24 18.79
CA GLY A 75 7.23 14.63 18.49
C GLY A 75 6.27 14.79 17.33
N LYS A 76 5.90 16.04 17.05
CA LYS A 76 4.86 16.35 16.05
C LYS A 76 5.30 15.97 14.64
N ASN A 77 6.56 16.19 14.28
CA ASN A 77 7.04 15.84 12.93
C ASN A 77 7.09 14.33 12.73
N ILE A 78 7.50 13.57 13.75
CA ILE A 78 7.49 12.10 13.73
C ILE A 78 6.06 11.62 13.54
N LEU A 79 5.10 12.10 14.34
CA LEU A 79 3.69 11.72 14.20
C LEU A 79 3.10 12.06 12.83
N LYS A 80 3.47 13.21 12.26
CA LYS A 80 3.07 13.59 10.90
C LYS A 80 3.61 12.60 9.86
N GLN A 81 4.88 12.20 9.96
CA GLN A 81 5.45 11.18 9.08
C GLN A 81 4.70 9.85 9.21
N GLN A 82 4.36 9.44 10.43
CA GLN A 82 3.60 8.21 10.69
C GLN A 82 2.19 8.28 10.10
N ALA A 83 1.54 9.44 10.18
CA ALA A 83 0.25 9.67 9.53
C ALA A 83 0.33 9.59 7.99
N ASP A 84 1.44 10.06 7.39
CA ASP A 84 1.67 9.91 5.96
C ASP A 84 1.88 8.45 5.54
N VAL A 85 2.59 7.64 6.34
CA VAL A 85 2.74 6.20 6.11
C VAL A 85 1.39 5.48 6.26
N TYR A 86 0.66 5.77 7.34
CA TYR A 86 -0.70 5.26 7.56
C TYR A 86 -1.61 5.54 6.36
N ARG A 87 -1.60 6.77 5.82
CA ARG A 87 -2.40 7.16 4.66
C ARG A 87 -2.00 6.40 3.40
N LYS A 88 -0.70 6.11 3.19
CA LYS A 88 -0.24 5.29 2.06
C LYS A 88 -0.81 3.87 2.15
N ILE A 89 -0.67 3.21 3.30
CA ILE A 89 -1.22 1.86 3.53
C ILE A 89 -2.74 1.87 3.28
N ARG A 90 -3.46 2.84 3.85
CA ARG A 90 -4.91 2.99 3.65
C ARG A 90 -5.29 3.20 2.19
N ASN A 91 -4.56 4.03 1.45
CA ASN A 91 -4.83 4.29 0.03
C ASN A 91 -4.57 3.05 -0.83
N THR A 92 -3.52 2.28 -0.54
CA THR A 92 -3.27 1.00 -1.19
C THR A 92 -4.43 0.03 -0.94
N ALA A 93 -4.85 -0.14 0.32
CA ALA A 93 -6.00 -0.98 0.66
C ALA A 93 -7.31 -0.51 0.00
N LYS A 94 -7.55 0.81 -0.03
CA LYS A 94 -8.71 1.39 -0.74
C LYS A 94 -8.69 1.07 -2.23
N PHE A 95 -7.52 1.13 -2.88
CA PHE A 95 -7.40 0.76 -4.29
C PHE A 95 -7.70 -0.72 -4.51
N LEU A 96 -7.19 -1.61 -3.65
CA LEU A 96 -7.50 -3.04 -3.71
C LEU A 96 -9.01 -3.27 -3.61
N LEU A 97 -9.66 -2.74 -2.57
CA LEU A 97 -11.10 -2.88 -2.35
C LEU A 97 -11.94 -2.30 -3.50
N GLY A 98 -11.59 -1.12 -4.01
CA GLY A 98 -12.34 -0.45 -5.07
C GLY A 98 -12.41 -1.25 -6.39
N ASN A 99 -11.47 -2.18 -6.59
CA ASN A 99 -11.40 -3.02 -7.77
C ASN A 99 -12.04 -4.41 -7.58
N LEU A 100 -12.76 -4.64 -6.47
CA LEU A 100 -13.41 -5.93 -6.16
C LEU A 100 -14.95 -5.86 -6.13
N HIS A 101 -15.54 -4.70 -6.47
CA HIS A 101 -17.00 -4.48 -6.32
C HIS A 101 -17.88 -5.45 -7.13
N ASP A 102 -17.35 -6.03 -8.21
CA ASP A 102 -18.01 -6.97 -9.11
C ASP A 102 -17.32 -8.36 -9.12
N PHE A 103 -16.58 -8.68 -8.06
CA PHE A 103 -15.83 -9.93 -7.93
C PHE A 103 -16.45 -10.83 -6.85
N ASP A 104 -16.80 -12.05 -7.23
CA ASP A 104 -17.23 -13.11 -6.33
C ASP A 104 -16.19 -14.24 -6.33
N PRO A 105 -15.37 -14.40 -5.27
CA PRO A 105 -14.32 -15.42 -5.22
C PRO A 105 -14.82 -16.85 -5.45
N ALA A 106 -16.10 -17.15 -5.18
CA ALA A 106 -16.64 -18.49 -5.40
C ALA A 106 -16.88 -18.80 -6.89
N LYS A 107 -16.97 -17.77 -7.75
CA LYS A 107 -17.30 -17.89 -9.17
C LYS A 107 -16.18 -17.40 -10.08
N ASP A 108 -15.57 -16.28 -9.71
CA ASP A 108 -14.66 -15.51 -10.55
C ASP A 108 -13.18 -15.80 -10.24
N ALA A 109 -12.87 -16.49 -9.13
CA ALA A 109 -11.49 -16.78 -8.77
C ALA A 109 -10.82 -17.69 -9.80
N VAL A 110 -9.61 -17.32 -10.20
CA VAL A 110 -8.82 -18.05 -11.19
C VAL A 110 -7.84 -19.01 -10.50
N PRO A 111 -7.77 -20.29 -10.92
CA PRO A 111 -6.79 -21.25 -10.41
C PRO A 111 -5.35 -20.78 -10.60
N TYR A 112 -4.44 -21.20 -9.71
CA TYR A 112 -3.05 -20.74 -9.72
C TYR A 112 -2.31 -21.06 -11.03
N GLU A 113 -2.59 -22.22 -11.61
CA GLU A 113 -2.05 -22.70 -12.88
C GLU A 113 -2.44 -21.84 -14.08
N ASP A 114 -3.59 -21.16 -14.00
CA ASP A 114 -4.12 -20.30 -15.06
C ASP A 114 -3.76 -18.81 -14.84
N LEU A 115 -3.07 -18.50 -13.73
CA LEU A 115 -2.61 -17.14 -13.46
C LEU A 115 -1.39 -16.78 -14.34
N PRO A 116 -1.36 -15.56 -14.92
CA PRO A 116 -0.17 -14.99 -15.54
C PRO A 116 1.06 -15.01 -14.63
N GLU A 117 2.26 -14.97 -15.21
CA GLU A 117 3.51 -14.98 -14.45
C GLU A 117 3.60 -13.80 -13.47
N LEU A 118 3.11 -12.61 -13.85
CA LEU A 118 3.07 -11.43 -12.99
C LEU A 118 2.27 -11.66 -11.70
N ASP A 119 1.13 -12.32 -11.86
CA ASP A 119 0.21 -12.62 -10.76
C ASP A 119 0.79 -13.70 -9.85
N ARG A 120 1.36 -14.75 -10.44
CA ARG A 120 2.10 -15.80 -9.70
C ARG A 120 3.31 -15.24 -8.96
N TYR A 121 4.03 -14.29 -9.57
CA TYR A 121 5.15 -13.60 -8.94
C TYR A 121 4.68 -12.77 -7.73
N LEU A 122 3.55 -12.06 -7.81
CA LEU A 122 3.04 -11.33 -6.66
C LEU A 122 2.61 -12.28 -5.53
N LEU A 123 2.02 -13.44 -5.85
CA LEU A 123 1.71 -14.47 -4.85
C LEU A 123 2.98 -14.98 -4.15
N HIS A 124 4.05 -15.29 -4.91
CA HIS A 124 5.36 -15.62 -4.34
C HIS A 124 5.87 -14.51 -3.41
N ARG A 125 5.82 -13.26 -3.89
CA ARG A 125 6.30 -12.11 -3.10
C ARG A 125 5.51 -11.93 -1.80
N MET A 126 4.21 -12.23 -1.80
CA MET A 126 3.39 -12.25 -0.59
C MET A 126 3.82 -13.34 0.39
N CYS A 127 4.20 -14.54 -0.07
CA CYS A 127 4.77 -15.56 0.80
C CYS A 127 6.00 -15.03 1.54
N GLU A 128 6.94 -14.39 0.84
CA GLU A 128 8.15 -13.82 1.43
C GLU A 128 7.83 -12.69 2.42
N VAL A 129 6.96 -11.75 2.03
CA VAL A 129 6.55 -10.61 2.85
C VAL A 129 5.88 -11.07 4.14
N PHE A 130 4.91 -11.99 4.06
CA PHE A 130 4.17 -12.42 5.24
C PHE A 130 4.97 -13.39 6.13
N ALA A 131 5.93 -14.12 5.56
CA ALA A 131 6.93 -14.85 6.34
C ALA A 131 7.82 -13.90 7.15
N GLU A 132 8.31 -12.81 6.53
CA GLU A 132 9.11 -11.79 7.23
C GLU A 132 8.30 -11.07 8.31
N VAL A 133 7.04 -10.71 8.03
CA VAL A 133 6.12 -10.14 9.02
C VAL A 133 5.95 -11.11 10.20
N LYS A 134 5.71 -12.39 9.94
CA LYS A 134 5.59 -13.40 11.00
C LYS A 134 6.86 -13.49 11.84
N ASP A 135 8.03 -13.59 11.21
CA ASP A 135 9.32 -13.63 11.90
C ASP A 135 9.56 -12.37 12.75
N ALA A 136 9.17 -11.19 12.27
CA ALA A 136 9.24 -9.95 13.02
C ALA A 136 8.38 -9.98 14.30
N PHE A 137 7.19 -10.59 14.26
CA PHE A 137 6.36 -10.77 15.45
C PHE A 137 6.94 -11.84 16.40
N ASP A 138 7.38 -12.98 15.88
CA ASP A 138 7.94 -14.08 16.68
C ASP A 138 9.22 -13.67 17.42
N SER A 139 10.03 -12.81 16.79
CA SER A 139 11.27 -12.25 17.35
C SER A 139 11.08 -10.95 18.12
N PHE A 140 9.83 -10.44 18.23
CA PHE A 140 9.50 -9.14 18.80
C PHE A 140 10.21 -7.95 18.12
N GLN A 141 10.62 -8.06 16.87
CA GLN A 141 11.26 -6.98 16.09
C GLN A 141 10.24 -6.19 15.25
N PHE A 142 9.34 -5.46 15.92
CA PHE A 142 8.21 -4.77 15.27
C PHE A 142 8.62 -3.72 14.22
N SER A 143 9.84 -3.17 14.32
CA SER A 143 10.39 -2.23 13.32
C SER A 143 10.59 -2.89 11.96
N ARG A 144 10.89 -4.19 11.92
CA ARG A 144 10.92 -4.98 10.68
C ARG A 144 9.52 -5.12 10.10
N PHE A 145 8.52 -5.46 10.91
CA PHE A 145 7.12 -5.47 10.47
C PHE A 145 6.72 -4.13 9.83
N PHE A 146 7.03 -3.01 10.47
CA PHE A 146 6.74 -1.67 9.94
C PHE A 146 7.38 -1.46 8.56
N GLN A 147 8.68 -1.74 8.43
CA GLN A 147 9.41 -1.57 7.17
C GLN A 147 8.88 -2.51 6.08
N THR A 148 8.65 -3.78 6.40
CA THR A 148 8.16 -4.79 5.46
C THR A 148 6.77 -4.44 4.93
N VAL A 149 5.82 -4.06 5.80
CA VAL A 149 4.47 -3.64 5.36
C VAL A 149 4.52 -2.36 4.55
N GLN A 150 5.30 -1.36 4.99
CA GLN A 150 5.45 -0.11 4.25
C GLN A 150 6.02 -0.35 2.84
N ASN A 151 7.06 -1.18 2.74
CA ASN A 151 7.70 -1.54 1.47
C ASN A 151 6.76 -2.35 0.59
N PHE A 152 6.04 -3.33 1.15
CA PHE A 152 5.07 -4.11 0.38
C PHE A 152 3.97 -3.22 -0.23
N CYS A 153 3.35 -2.34 0.56
CA CYS A 153 2.32 -1.44 0.06
C CYS A 153 2.87 -0.44 -0.98
N THR A 154 4.07 0.11 -0.76
CA THR A 154 4.61 1.18 -1.61
C THR A 154 5.30 0.64 -2.86
N VAL A 155 6.23 -0.31 -2.69
CA VAL A 155 7.15 -0.76 -3.73
C VAL A 155 6.57 -1.91 -4.55
N ASP A 156 6.00 -2.92 -3.89
CA ASP A 156 5.51 -4.12 -4.57
C ASP A 156 4.10 -3.94 -5.11
N LEU A 157 3.19 -3.37 -4.31
CA LEU A 157 1.81 -3.09 -4.73
C LEU A 157 1.71 -1.79 -5.52
N SER A 158 1.85 -0.62 -4.89
CA SER A 158 1.48 0.65 -5.53
C SER A 158 2.37 1.06 -6.71
N ASN A 159 3.69 0.98 -6.59
CA ASN A 159 4.62 1.44 -7.63
C ASN A 159 4.84 0.42 -8.76
N PHE A 160 4.43 -0.83 -8.57
CA PHE A 160 4.70 -1.93 -9.49
C PHE A 160 3.42 -2.64 -9.90
N TYR A 161 2.91 -3.54 -9.07
CA TYR A 161 1.83 -4.44 -9.48
C TYR A 161 0.55 -3.68 -9.83
N LEU A 162 0.07 -2.79 -8.95
CA LEU A 162 -1.17 -2.04 -9.15
C LEU A 162 -1.05 -1.00 -10.26
N ASP A 163 0.17 -0.52 -10.56
CA ASP A 163 0.37 0.41 -11.66
C ASP A 163 0.26 -0.28 -13.02
N ILE A 164 0.80 -1.49 -13.13
CA ILE A 164 0.63 -2.36 -14.31
C ILE A 164 -0.82 -2.84 -14.42
N ALA A 165 -1.43 -3.22 -13.30
CA ALA A 165 -2.78 -3.79 -13.24
C ALA A 165 -3.89 -2.85 -13.72
N LYS A 166 -3.70 -1.52 -13.69
CA LYS A 166 -4.72 -0.54 -14.13
C LYS A 166 -5.22 -0.81 -15.54
N ASP A 167 -4.33 -1.16 -16.47
CA ASP A 167 -4.73 -1.49 -17.84
C ASP A 167 -5.67 -2.70 -17.87
N ARG A 168 -5.38 -3.73 -17.06
CA ARG A 168 -6.23 -4.93 -16.93
C ARG A 168 -7.57 -4.63 -16.28
N LEU A 169 -7.55 -3.85 -15.21
CA LEU A 169 -8.74 -3.57 -14.41
C LEU A 169 -9.73 -2.65 -15.14
N TYR A 170 -9.23 -1.71 -15.95
CA TYR A 170 -10.04 -0.67 -16.58
C TYR A 170 -10.35 -0.91 -18.06
N ILE A 171 -9.52 -1.69 -18.76
CA ILE A 171 -9.64 -1.87 -20.22
C ILE A 171 -10.26 -3.22 -20.58
N SER A 172 -9.99 -4.29 -19.83
CA SER A 172 -10.57 -5.60 -20.11
C SER A 172 -12.09 -5.63 -19.83
N ALA A 173 -12.81 -6.53 -20.52
CA ALA A 173 -14.20 -6.82 -20.20
C ALA A 173 -14.35 -7.32 -18.75
N ALA A 174 -15.55 -7.19 -18.18
CA ALA A 174 -15.80 -7.44 -16.77
C ALA A 174 -15.47 -8.88 -16.35
N ASP A 175 -15.80 -9.85 -17.20
CA ASP A 175 -15.63 -11.29 -17.04
C ASP A 175 -14.37 -11.86 -17.72
N ALA A 176 -13.59 -11.03 -18.42
CA ALA A 176 -12.37 -11.47 -19.08
C ALA A 176 -11.38 -12.10 -18.10
N LEU A 177 -10.80 -13.25 -18.47
CA LEU A 177 -9.81 -13.97 -17.66
C LEU A 177 -8.65 -13.05 -17.24
N ARG A 178 -8.22 -12.16 -18.15
CA ARG A 178 -7.19 -11.13 -17.91
C ARG A 178 -7.49 -10.23 -16.72
N ARG A 179 -8.77 -9.91 -16.48
CA ARG A 179 -9.24 -9.08 -15.36
C ARG A 179 -9.48 -9.93 -14.11
N ARG A 180 -10.12 -11.09 -14.26
CA ARG A 180 -10.45 -11.99 -13.13
C ARG A 180 -9.21 -12.56 -12.44
N SER A 181 -8.16 -12.87 -13.20
CA SER A 181 -6.85 -13.25 -12.65
C SER A 181 -6.26 -12.16 -11.74
N CYS A 182 -6.33 -10.90 -12.17
CA CYS A 182 -5.89 -9.76 -11.38
C CYS A 182 -6.73 -9.58 -10.11
N GLN A 183 -8.06 -9.66 -10.23
CA GLN A 183 -8.97 -9.53 -9.08
C GLN A 183 -8.77 -10.66 -8.06
N THR A 184 -8.46 -11.87 -8.53
CA THR A 184 -8.12 -13.01 -7.66
C THR A 184 -6.93 -12.69 -6.77
N VAL A 185 -5.83 -12.18 -7.33
CA VAL A 185 -4.64 -11.81 -6.55
C VAL A 185 -4.88 -10.59 -5.67
N ILE A 186 -5.65 -9.60 -6.14
CA ILE A 186 -6.04 -8.42 -5.34
C ILE A 186 -6.89 -8.82 -4.11
N ALA A 187 -7.83 -9.76 -4.27
CA ALA A 187 -8.64 -10.31 -3.19
C ALA A 187 -7.76 -11.01 -2.13
N ILE A 188 -6.83 -11.87 -2.58
CA ILE A 188 -5.85 -12.53 -1.70
C ILE A 188 -4.97 -11.49 -0.96
N ALA A 189 -4.52 -10.45 -1.67
CA ALA A 189 -3.66 -9.42 -1.12
C ALA A 189 -4.37 -8.58 -0.05
N VAL A 190 -5.63 -8.18 -0.28
CA VAL A 190 -6.36 -7.32 0.68
C VAL A 190 -6.72 -8.07 1.96
N GLU A 191 -7.15 -9.33 1.85
CA GLU A 191 -7.45 -10.17 3.01
C GLU A 191 -6.20 -10.44 3.86
N ASN A 192 -5.09 -10.80 3.23
CA ASN A 192 -3.85 -11.05 3.94
C ASN A 192 -3.22 -9.77 4.51
N LEU A 193 -3.33 -8.64 3.81
CA LEU A 193 -2.90 -7.35 4.34
C LEU A 193 -3.69 -6.99 5.60
N ALA A 194 -5.02 -7.14 5.59
CA ALA A 194 -5.86 -6.88 6.77
C ALA A 194 -5.43 -7.75 7.96
N ARG A 195 -5.25 -9.06 7.74
CA ARG A 195 -4.77 -10.00 8.78
C ARG A 195 -3.39 -9.63 9.31
N ALA A 196 -2.45 -9.30 8.43
CA ALA A 196 -1.07 -8.98 8.78
C ALA A 196 -0.96 -7.70 9.62
N ILE A 197 -1.76 -6.68 9.31
CA ILE A 197 -1.68 -5.39 10.01
C ILE A 197 -2.55 -5.33 11.27
N ALA A 198 -3.53 -6.23 11.44
CA ALA A 198 -4.47 -6.25 12.56
C ALA A 198 -3.83 -6.11 13.97
N PRO A 199 -2.67 -6.72 14.28
CA PRO A 199 -2.03 -6.55 15.60
C PRO A 199 -1.56 -5.12 15.90
N VAL A 200 -1.33 -4.28 14.88
CA VAL A 200 -0.80 -2.91 15.02
C VAL A 200 -1.83 -1.87 14.60
N LEU A 201 -2.38 -2.01 13.39
CA LEU A 201 -3.37 -1.11 12.77
C LEU A 201 -4.78 -1.70 12.93
N CYS A 202 -5.21 -1.88 14.17
CA CYS A 202 -6.40 -2.68 14.49
C CYS A 202 -7.69 -2.08 13.91
N HIS A 203 -7.82 -0.75 13.88
CA HIS A 203 -9.02 -0.12 13.36
C HIS A 203 -9.03 -0.15 11.83
N MET A 204 -7.90 0.14 11.18
CA MET A 204 -7.78 0.04 9.73
C MET A 204 -8.00 -1.41 9.25
N ALA A 205 -7.42 -2.40 9.93
CA ALA A 205 -7.60 -3.81 9.57
C ALA A 205 -9.07 -4.23 9.60
N GLU A 206 -9.77 -3.84 10.67
CA GLU A 206 -11.19 -4.13 10.81
C GLU A 206 -12.01 -3.36 9.75
N ASP A 207 -11.72 -2.08 9.53
CA ASP A 207 -12.36 -1.30 8.46
C ASP A 207 -12.18 -2.00 7.10
N ILE A 208 -10.96 -2.40 6.74
CA ILE A 208 -10.71 -3.12 5.48
C ILE A 208 -11.59 -4.38 5.40
N TRP A 209 -11.62 -5.18 6.47
CA TRP A 209 -12.39 -6.43 6.53
C TRP A 209 -13.89 -6.21 6.34
N GLN A 210 -14.46 -5.18 6.98
CA GLN A 210 -15.88 -4.84 6.88
C GLN A 210 -16.29 -4.35 5.48
N TYR A 211 -15.34 -3.83 4.70
CA TYR A 211 -15.59 -3.33 3.35
C TYR A 211 -15.23 -4.34 2.23
N ILE A 212 -14.85 -5.57 2.56
CA ILE A 212 -14.69 -6.64 1.58
C ILE A 212 -16.08 -6.91 0.95
N PRO A 213 -16.23 -6.85 -0.39
CA PRO A 213 -17.54 -6.84 -1.05
C PRO A 213 -18.16 -8.23 -1.21
N TYR A 214 -17.49 -9.28 -0.75
CA TYR A 214 -17.93 -10.66 -0.83
C TYR A 214 -17.96 -11.32 0.55
N PRO A 215 -18.73 -12.41 0.74
CA PRO A 215 -18.81 -13.09 2.03
C PRO A 215 -17.46 -13.65 2.46
N THR A 216 -17.04 -13.31 3.69
CA THR A 216 -15.89 -13.93 4.34
C THR A 216 -16.37 -14.91 5.42
N PRO A 217 -15.58 -15.94 5.78
CA PRO A 217 -15.98 -16.91 6.81
C PRO A 217 -16.14 -16.32 8.21
N TYR A 218 -15.65 -15.10 8.44
CA TYR A 218 -15.51 -14.47 9.74
C TYR A 218 -16.08 -13.05 9.72
N LYS A 219 -16.72 -12.63 10.81
CA LYS A 219 -17.32 -11.28 10.86
C LYS A 219 -16.28 -10.20 11.08
N SER A 220 -15.19 -10.52 11.76
CA SER A 220 -14.11 -9.59 12.08
C SER A 220 -12.77 -10.18 11.69
N VAL A 221 -11.80 -9.33 11.33
CA VAL A 221 -10.43 -9.77 11.03
C VAL A 221 -9.78 -10.47 12.23
N PHE A 222 -10.19 -10.11 13.46
CA PHE A 222 -9.67 -10.69 14.70
C PHE A 222 -10.15 -12.14 14.93
N GLU A 223 -11.21 -12.56 14.25
CA GLU A 223 -11.67 -13.96 14.26
C GLU A 223 -10.95 -14.79 13.18
N ALA A 224 -10.40 -14.13 12.16
CA ALA A 224 -9.84 -14.78 10.99
C ALA A 224 -8.49 -15.48 11.23
N GLY A 225 -7.77 -15.06 12.28
CA GLY A 225 -6.45 -15.59 12.62
C GLY A 225 -5.33 -15.01 11.75
N TRP A 226 -4.21 -15.73 11.66
CA TRP A 226 -3.03 -15.27 10.94
C TRP A 226 -3.23 -15.30 9.41
N VAL A 227 -2.27 -14.71 8.69
CA VAL A 227 -2.22 -14.73 7.21
C VAL A 227 -2.34 -16.15 6.66
N GLN A 228 -2.99 -16.28 5.52
CA GLN A 228 -3.18 -17.54 4.80
C GLN A 228 -2.38 -17.47 3.51
N VAL A 229 -1.34 -18.30 3.43
CA VAL A 229 -0.50 -18.45 2.24
C VAL A 229 -0.45 -19.93 1.86
N GLU A 230 -0.55 -20.23 0.57
CA GLU A 230 -0.41 -21.60 0.08
C GLU A 230 1.04 -21.92 -0.27
N GLU A 231 1.52 -23.12 0.07
CA GLU A 231 2.89 -23.54 -0.23
C GLU A 231 3.21 -23.49 -1.72
N LYS A 232 2.22 -23.80 -2.58
CA LYS A 232 2.37 -23.80 -4.04
C LYS A 232 2.68 -22.42 -4.64
N TRP A 233 2.44 -21.33 -3.90
CA TRP A 233 2.75 -19.98 -4.36
C TRP A 233 4.24 -19.66 -4.26
N PHE A 234 5.00 -20.40 -3.45
CA PHE A 234 6.42 -20.15 -3.26
C PHE A 234 7.25 -20.74 -4.41
N ASP A 235 7.54 -19.89 -5.41
CA ASP A 235 8.37 -20.21 -6.58
C ASP A 235 9.65 -19.33 -6.69
N PRO A 236 10.80 -19.76 -6.12
CA PRO A 236 12.04 -18.99 -6.18
C PRO A 236 12.64 -18.81 -7.57
N GLU A 237 12.40 -19.75 -8.50
CA GLU A 237 12.93 -19.66 -9.87
C GLU A 237 12.22 -18.54 -10.63
N LEU A 238 10.89 -18.48 -10.51
CA LEU A 238 10.09 -17.36 -10.99
C LEU A 238 10.55 -16.04 -10.38
N ALA A 239 10.81 -16.01 -9.08
CA ALA A 239 11.27 -14.81 -8.38
C ALA A 239 12.58 -14.26 -8.96
N ASN A 240 13.57 -15.13 -9.23
CA ASN A 240 14.84 -14.73 -9.84
C ASN A 240 14.65 -14.13 -11.24
N ARG A 241 13.78 -14.74 -12.06
CA ARG A 241 13.43 -14.21 -13.38
C ARG A 241 12.81 -12.82 -13.28
N TRP A 242 11.84 -12.64 -12.37
CA TRP A 242 11.16 -11.36 -12.17
C TRP A 242 12.03 -10.29 -11.52
N GLN A 243 13.03 -10.66 -10.72
CA GLN A 243 14.05 -9.71 -10.24
C GLN A 243 14.81 -9.07 -11.42
N TYR A 244 15.21 -9.87 -12.40
CA TYR A 244 15.84 -9.34 -13.62
C TYR A 244 14.88 -8.45 -14.42
N LEU A 245 13.62 -8.86 -14.62
CA LEU A 245 12.61 -8.03 -15.29
C LEU A 245 12.38 -6.69 -14.59
N ARG A 246 12.33 -6.68 -13.25
CA ARG A 246 12.21 -5.45 -12.46
C ARG A 246 13.44 -4.56 -12.57
N GLN A 247 14.65 -5.14 -12.65
CA GLN A 247 15.89 -4.39 -12.90
C GLN A 247 15.84 -3.70 -14.27
N VAL A 248 15.44 -4.42 -15.32
CA VAL A 248 15.26 -3.84 -16.66
C VAL A 248 14.22 -2.72 -16.64
N ARG A 249 13.04 -2.93 -16.01
CA ARG A 249 12.01 -1.89 -15.84
C ARG A 249 12.56 -0.65 -15.14
N ALA A 250 13.38 -0.82 -14.11
CA ALA A 250 13.98 0.30 -13.39
C ALA A 250 14.90 1.14 -14.29
N GLU A 251 15.74 0.51 -15.12
CA GLU A 251 16.59 1.23 -16.07
C GLU A 251 15.78 1.90 -17.19
N VAL A 252 14.74 1.23 -17.72
CA VAL A 252 13.82 1.81 -18.71
C VAL A 252 13.13 3.05 -18.13
N ASN A 253 12.62 2.97 -16.90
CA ASN A 253 11.96 4.10 -16.24
C ASN A 253 12.90 5.30 -16.08
N LYS A 254 14.20 5.11 -15.80
CA LYS A 254 15.15 6.24 -15.74
C LYS A 254 15.26 6.96 -17.08
N VAL A 255 15.31 6.22 -18.19
CA VAL A 255 15.36 6.80 -19.54
C VAL A 255 14.05 7.56 -19.85
N LEU A 256 12.90 6.97 -19.53
CA LEU A 256 11.59 7.60 -19.71
C LEU A 256 11.42 8.86 -18.85
N GLU A 257 11.90 8.85 -17.60
CA GLU A 257 11.87 10.04 -16.74
C GLU A 257 12.73 11.18 -17.30
N LYS A 258 13.91 10.86 -17.85
CA LYS A 258 14.74 11.86 -18.53
C LYS A 258 13.97 12.49 -19.71
N ALA A 259 13.33 11.65 -20.54
CA ALA A 259 12.51 12.12 -21.65
C ALA A 259 11.31 12.98 -21.19
N ARG A 260 10.67 12.63 -20.06
CA ARG A 260 9.60 13.44 -19.44
C ARG A 260 10.09 14.79 -18.93
N MET A 261 11.21 14.82 -18.21
CA MET A 261 11.78 16.05 -17.65
C MET A 261 12.13 17.06 -18.76
N GLU A 262 12.60 16.58 -19.90
CA GLU A 262 12.91 17.39 -21.08
C GLU A 262 11.69 17.64 -21.99
N LYS A 263 10.49 17.20 -21.58
CA LYS A 263 9.21 17.38 -22.29
C LYS A 263 9.17 16.74 -23.69
N ALA A 264 10.01 15.74 -23.94
CA ALA A 264 9.93 14.96 -25.17
C ALA A 264 8.67 14.08 -25.21
N ILE A 265 8.25 13.58 -24.04
CA ILE A 265 7.00 12.84 -23.83
C ILE A 265 6.28 13.39 -22.59
N GLY A 266 4.95 13.35 -22.58
CA GLY A 266 4.14 13.68 -21.39
C GLY A 266 3.93 12.48 -20.46
N SER A 267 3.61 11.33 -21.03
CA SER A 267 3.37 10.07 -20.33
C SER A 267 4.26 8.94 -20.87
N SER A 268 4.46 7.86 -20.10
CA SER A 268 5.21 6.68 -20.59
C SER A 268 4.54 6.03 -21.81
N LEU A 269 3.20 6.13 -21.91
CA LEU A 269 2.44 5.59 -23.03
C LEU A 269 2.74 6.32 -24.34
N GLU A 270 3.27 7.54 -24.34
CA GLU A 270 3.73 8.21 -25.56
C GLU A 270 5.05 7.65 -26.11
N ALA A 271 5.70 6.74 -25.40
CA ALA A 271 7.00 6.23 -25.75
C ALA A 271 6.96 4.85 -26.42
N LYS A 272 7.92 4.64 -27.31
CA LYS A 272 8.41 3.36 -27.78
C LYS A 272 9.79 3.11 -27.17
N VAL A 273 9.96 1.96 -26.53
CA VAL A 273 11.23 1.56 -25.93
C VAL A 273 11.99 0.67 -26.91
N LEU A 274 13.23 1.04 -27.21
CA LEU A 274 14.16 0.20 -27.96
C LEU A 274 15.10 -0.47 -26.95
N LEU A 275 15.19 -1.79 -26.98
CA LEU A 275 15.96 -2.56 -26.00
C LEU A 275 16.95 -3.49 -26.69
N TYR A 276 18.23 -3.32 -26.38
CA TYR A 276 19.31 -4.20 -26.78
C TYR A 276 19.86 -4.94 -25.56
N VAL A 277 19.95 -6.26 -25.64
CA VAL A 277 20.54 -7.11 -24.59
C VAL A 277 21.63 -7.97 -25.23
N PRO A 278 22.91 -7.82 -24.85
CA PRO A 278 24.02 -8.60 -25.42
C PRO A 278 23.91 -10.10 -25.15
N ASP A 279 23.43 -10.47 -23.96
CA ASP A 279 23.25 -11.86 -23.54
C ASP A 279 22.12 -12.55 -24.32
N ALA A 280 22.42 -13.70 -24.92
CA ALA A 280 21.48 -14.39 -25.81
C ALA A 280 20.29 -14.99 -25.06
N GLU A 281 20.51 -15.58 -23.89
CA GLU A 281 19.47 -16.24 -23.08
C GLU A 281 18.48 -15.20 -22.54
N LYS A 282 18.99 -14.10 -21.99
CA LYS A 282 18.15 -12.97 -21.54
C LYS A 282 17.38 -12.33 -22.70
N ARG A 283 18.00 -12.23 -23.88
CA ARG A 283 17.32 -11.69 -25.08
C ARG A 283 16.18 -12.58 -25.53
N GLU A 284 16.38 -13.90 -25.56
CA GLU A 284 15.34 -14.87 -25.90
C GLU A 284 14.19 -14.84 -24.88
N MET A 285 14.52 -14.77 -23.59
CA MET A 285 13.53 -14.61 -22.52
C MET A 285 12.69 -13.34 -22.68
N LEU A 286 13.30 -12.20 -23.02
CA LEU A 286 12.58 -10.95 -23.26
C LEU A 286 11.77 -10.99 -24.56
N ALA A 287 12.27 -11.67 -25.60
CA ALA A 287 11.54 -11.84 -26.86
C ALA A 287 10.27 -12.67 -26.69
N ALA A 288 10.30 -13.69 -25.81
CA ALA A 288 9.11 -14.45 -25.44
C ALA A 288 8.02 -13.59 -24.77
N LEU A 289 8.40 -12.48 -24.12
CA LEU A 289 7.50 -11.50 -23.51
C LEU A 289 7.17 -10.32 -24.44
N ASN A 290 7.52 -10.38 -25.73
CA ASN A 290 7.25 -9.33 -26.69
C ASN A 290 6.54 -9.89 -27.94
N PRO A 291 5.25 -10.24 -27.83
CA PRO A 291 4.48 -10.80 -28.94
C PRO A 291 4.12 -9.73 -30.00
N SER A 292 3.81 -10.18 -31.21
CA SER A 292 3.25 -9.33 -32.27
C SER A 292 1.78 -8.98 -31.97
N THR A 293 1.34 -7.80 -32.44
CA THR A 293 -0.08 -7.38 -32.38
C THR A 293 -0.91 -7.81 -33.58
N GLU A 294 -0.33 -8.49 -34.58
CA GLU A 294 -0.99 -8.78 -35.86
C GLU A 294 -2.34 -9.52 -35.70
N ALA A 295 -2.45 -10.43 -34.72
CA ALA A 295 -3.70 -11.16 -34.47
C ALA A 295 -4.87 -10.23 -34.11
N LEU A 296 -4.62 -9.17 -33.33
CA LEU A 296 -5.64 -8.18 -32.97
C LEU A 296 -6.03 -7.32 -34.18
N VAL A 297 -5.04 -6.99 -35.01
CA VAL A 297 -5.29 -6.25 -36.25
C VAL A 297 -6.13 -7.08 -37.22
N GLU A 298 -5.84 -8.37 -37.35
CA GLU A 298 -6.60 -9.29 -38.19
C GLU A 298 -8.05 -9.45 -37.70
N TYR A 299 -8.27 -9.50 -36.39
CA TYR A 299 -9.61 -9.45 -35.81
C TYR A 299 -10.37 -8.17 -36.21
N VAL A 300 -9.77 -6.97 -36.03
CA VAL A 300 -10.43 -5.71 -36.42
C VAL A 300 -10.77 -5.69 -37.92
N ARG A 301 -9.85 -6.17 -38.77
CA ARG A 301 -10.10 -6.28 -40.21
C ARG A 301 -11.29 -7.19 -40.52
N SER A 302 -11.43 -8.32 -39.81
CA SER A 302 -12.61 -9.19 -39.99
C SER A 302 -13.93 -8.52 -39.59
N GLN A 303 -13.93 -7.70 -38.53
CA GLN A 303 -15.12 -6.97 -38.08
C GLN A 303 -15.57 -5.91 -39.09
N ASN A 304 -14.61 -5.25 -39.76
CA ASN A 304 -14.94 -4.31 -40.83
C ASN A 304 -15.64 -4.99 -42.02
N VAL A 305 -15.21 -6.21 -42.39
CA VAL A 305 -15.85 -6.97 -43.47
C VAL A 305 -17.31 -7.29 -43.11
N GLU A 306 -17.58 -7.70 -41.88
CA GLU A 306 -18.95 -7.92 -41.41
C GLU A 306 -19.78 -6.64 -41.43
N ALA A 307 -19.23 -5.52 -40.96
CA ALA A 307 -19.91 -4.22 -40.96
C ALA A 307 -20.24 -3.75 -42.38
N GLU A 308 -19.32 -3.91 -43.34
CA GLU A 308 -19.55 -3.57 -44.75
C GLU A 308 -20.63 -4.45 -45.40
N LEU A 309 -20.65 -5.75 -45.09
CA LEU A 309 -21.70 -6.66 -45.56
C LEU A 309 -23.07 -6.27 -45.02
N VAL A 310 -23.16 -5.97 -43.72
CA VAL A 310 -24.41 -5.51 -43.09
C VAL A 310 -24.86 -4.17 -43.68
N ALA A 311 -23.95 -3.23 -43.91
CA ALA A 311 -24.27 -1.96 -44.55
C ALA A 311 -24.79 -2.15 -45.99
N ALA A 312 -24.19 -3.06 -46.76
CA ALA A 312 -24.62 -3.40 -48.11
C ALA A 312 -26.01 -4.06 -48.14
N GLU A 313 -26.30 -4.97 -47.20
CA GLU A 313 -27.63 -5.58 -47.05
C GLU A 313 -28.68 -4.55 -46.63
N THR A 314 -28.34 -3.66 -45.69
CA THR A 314 -29.24 -2.59 -45.22
C THR A 314 -29.58 -1.61 -46.35
N ALA A 315 -28.59 -1.20 -47.13
CA ALA A 315 -28.76 -0.36 -48.32
C ALA A 315 -29.56 -1.04 -49.44
N ALA A 316 -29.53 -2.38 -49.52
CA ALA A 316 -30.34 -3.14 -50.46
C ALA A 316 -31.82 -3.30 -50.01
N THR A 317 -32.11 -3.06 -48.72
CA THR A 317 -33.46 -3.14 -48.14
C THR A 317 -34.15 -1.81 -47.87
N GLU A 318 -33.51 -0.66 -48.09
CA GLU A 318 -34.22 0.62 -48.02
C GLU A 318 -35.30 0.71 -49.13
N PRO A 319 -36.61 0.78 -48.78
CA PRO A 319 -37.61 1.10 -49.77
C PRO A 319 -37.46 2.59 -50.10
N ALA A 320 -37.49 2.91 -51.40
CA ALA A 320 -37.54 4.29 -51.87
C ALA A 320 -38.68 5.04 -51.16
N VAL A 321 -38.33 5.95 -50.25
CA VAL A 321 -39.29 6.84 -49.62
C VAL A 321 -39.77 7.81 -50.69
N THR A 322 -40.92 7.50 -51.29
CA THR A 322 -41.71 8.49 -52.01
C THR A 322 -42.16 9.54 -51.01
N GLU A 323 -41.69 10.78 -51.19
CA GLU A 323 -42.24 11.96 -50.53
C GLU A 323 -43.76 12.00 -50.74
N ILE A 324 -44.52 11.63 -49.71
CA ILE A 324 -45.92 12.02 -49.61
C ILE A 324 -45.92 13.35 -48.86
N ALA A 325 -45.99 14.43 -49.62
CA ALA A 325 -46.31 15.74 -49.11
C ALA A 325 -47.72 15.68 -48.50
N VAL A 326 -47.82 15.78 -47.18
CA VAL A 326 -49.10 16.05 -46.50
C VAL A 326 -49.10 17.54 -46.15
N GLU A 327 -49.96 18.27 -46.86
CA GLU A 327 -50.32 19.65 -46.55
C GLU A 327 -50.94 19.73 -45.14
N VAL A 328 -50.39 20.59 -44.30
CA VAL A 328 -51.00 20.99 -43.03
C VAL A 328 -51.96 22.13 -43.28
N ALA A 329 -53.25 21.93 -42.97
CA ALA A 329 -54.18 23.01 -42.66
C ALA A 329 -55.03 22.60 -41.44
N PRO A 330 -55.49 23.59 -40.64
CA PRO A 330 -55.55 23.48 -39.19
C PRO A 330 -56.96 23.18 -38.70
N GLU A 331 -57.14 22.22 -37.80
CA GLU A 331 -58.32 22.16 -36.94
C GLU A 331 -58.14 21.09 -35.85
N MET A 332 -58.70 21.37 -34.66
CA MET A 332 -58.86 20.50 -33.48
C MET A 332 -57.65 20.28 -32.58
N SER A 333 -57.28 21.34 -31.86
CA SER A 333 -56.77 21.26 -30.49
C SER A 333 -57.95 21.19 -29.51
N ALA A 334 -58.50 20.00 -29.27
CA ALA A 334 -59.43 19.72 -28.16
C ALA A 334 -59.66 18.21 -28.06
N GLU A 335 -58.68 17.44 -27.56
CA GLU A 335 -58.91 16.06 -27.05
C GLU A 335 -57.69 15.41 -26.35
N ILE A 336 -56.69 16.19 -25.89
CA ILE A 336 -55.57 15.68 -25.05
C ILE A 336 -55.40 16.50 -23.75
N GLU A 337 -56.40 17.32 -23.40
CA GLU A 337 -56.46 18.07 -22.14
C GLU A 337 -57.45 17.46 -21.13
N GLU A 338 -57.85 16.20 -21.31
CA GLU A 338 -58.76 15.47 -20.40
C GLU A 338 -58.12 14.20 -19.83
N SER A 339 -56.80 14.19 -19.65
CA SER A 339 -56.07 13.12 -18.93
C SER A 339 -54.92 13.63 -18.06
N LEU A 340 -54.81 14.95 -17.89
CA LEU A 340 -53.80 15.59 -17.03
C LEU A 340 -54.38 16.40 -15.86
N ASP A 341 -55.71 16.60 -15.81
CA ASP A 341 -56.38 17.19 -14.64
C ASP A 341 -56.79 16.15 -13.57
N GLU A 342 -56.88 14.87 -13.91
CA GLU A 342 -57.21 13.79 -12.94
C GLU A 342 -56.01 13.32 -12.08
N ILE A 343 -54.79 13.73 -12.43
CA ILE A 343 -53.56 13.37 -11.69
C ILE A 343 -53.07 14.55 -10.82
N SER A 344 -53.54 15.77 -11.09
CA SER A 344 -53.20 16.99 -10.36
C SER A 344 -54.05 17.18 -9.09
N GLU A 345 -55.31 16.70 -9.07
CA GLU A 345 -56.19 16.83 -7.90
C GLU A 345 -55.97 15.80 -6.77
N ASN A 346 -55.11 14.79 -6.97
CA ASN A 346 -54.79 13.77 -5.95
C ASN A 346 -53.46 13.99 -5.21
N LEU A 347 -52.83 15.16 -5.35
CA LEU A 347 -51.54 15.47 -4.71
C LEU A 347 -51.58 16.67 -3.73
N GLU A 348 -52.76 17.19 -3.41
CA GLU A 348 -52.94 18.27 -2.41
C GLU A 348 -53.97 17.92 -1.30
N SER A 349 -53.92 16.72 -0.72
CA SER A 349 -54.68 16.41 0.51
C SER A 349 -53.92 15.64 1.61
N ALA A 350 -52.59 15.58 1.55
CA ALA A 350 -51.77 14.95 2.58
C ALA A 350 -51.00 15.97 3.44
N ALA A 351 -51.74 16.89 4.06
CA ALA A 351 -51.24 17.75 5.14
C ALA A 351 -52.29 17.87 6.23
N GLY A 352 -52.13 17.09 7.31
CA GLY A 352 -52.97 17.22 8.50
C GLY A 352 -52.92 16.03 9.44
N GLU A 353 -51.79 15.81 10.13
CA GLU A 353 -51.82 15.04 11.39
C GLU A 353 -52.34 15.95 12.51
N THR A 354 -53.39 15.51 13.20
CA THR A 354 -54.10 16.31 14.20
C THR A 354 -53.45 16.16 15.57
N TRP A 355 -53.35 17.26 16.33
CA TRP A 355 -52.85 17.29 17.72
C TRP A 355 -53.55 16.31 18.70
N GLN A 356 -54.71 15.76 18.32
CA GLN A 356 -55.44 14.75 19.10
C GLN A 356 -54.83 13.33 19.01
N GLU A 357 -54.23 12.94 17.87
CA GLU A 357 -53.61 11.60 17.73
C GLU A 357 -52.27 11.49 18.48
N ILE A 358 -51.53 12.59 18.58
CA ILE A 358 -50.28 12.69 19.36
C ILE A 358 -50.59 12.56 20.86
N LEU A 359 -51.71 13.11 21.32
CA LEU A 359 -52.14 13.08 22.72
C LEU A 359 -52.59 11.68 23.16
N GLU A 360 -53.33 10.96 22.31
CA GLU A 360 -53.74 9.58 22.59
C GLU A 360 -52.56 8.60 22.62
N ARG A 361 -51.58 8.75 21.72
CA ARG A 361 -50.33 7.96 21.74
C ARG A 361 -49.47 8.23 22.98
N THR A 362 -49.44 9.47 23.45
CA THR A 362 -48.67 9.86 24.64
C THR A 362 -49.30 9.32 25.92
N VAL A 363 -50.64 9.28 25.99
CA VAL A 363 -51.37 8.69 27.14
C VAL A 363 -51.25 7.16 27.17
N ALA A 364 -51.24 6.50 26.00
CA ALA A 364 -50.97 5.06 25.90
C ALA A 364 -49.53 4.68 26.30
N PHE A 365 -48.54 5.54 26.00
CA PHE A 365 -47.14 5.36 26.42
C PHE A 365 -46.96 5.49 27.94
N ILE A 366 -47.67 6.43 28.59
CA ILE A 366 -47.60 6.63 30.04
C ILE A 366 -48.32 5.52 30.81
N GLY A 367 -49.38 4.92 30.23
CA GLY A 367 -50.10 3.79 30.84
C GLY A 367 -49.27 2.51 30.98
N ASN A 368 -48.26 2.31 30.13
CA ASN A 368 -47.41 1.11 30.10
C ASN A 368 -46.08 1.27 30.87
N LEU A 369 -45.90 2.38 31.60
CA LEU A 369 -44.68 2.65 32.39
C LEU A 369 -44.33 1.57 33.44
N PRO A 370 -45.29 0.92 34.14
CA PRO A 370 -44.95 -0.10 35.15
C PRO A 370 -44.28 -1.35 34.55
N GLU A 371 -44.60 -1.69 33.31
CA GLU A 371 -44.04 -2.84 32.59
C GLU A 371 -42.65 -2.50 31.99
N TYR A 372 -42.46 -1.25 31.56
CA TYR A 372 -41.15 -0.73 31.13
C TYR A 372 -40.13 -0.57 32.26
N ALA A 373 -40.57 -0.16 33.47
CA ALA A 373 -39.69 0.02 34.62
C ALA A 373 -39.15 -1.32 35.18
N GLY A 374 -39.94 -2.40 35.09
CA GLY A 374 -39.52 -3.75 35.47
C GLY A 374 -38.45 -4.31 34.54
N ASN A 375 -38.61 -4.14 33.22
CA ASN A 375 -37.63 -4.58 32.22
C ASN A 375 -36.36 -3.70 32.22
N PHE A 376 -36.47 -2.40 32.53
CA PHE A 376 -35.34 -1.49 32.65
C PHE A 376 -34.35 -1.90 33.77
N LEU A 377 -34.84 -2.36 34.92
CA LEU A 377 -33.95 -2.80 36.02
C LEU A 377 -33.20 -4.11 35.71
N VAL A 378 -33.79 -4.99 34.90
CA VAL A 378 -33.17 -6.25 34.48
C VAL A 378 -32.15 -6.00 33.35
N GLU A 379 -32.47 -5.11 32.42
CA GLU A 379 -31.62 -4.82 31.25
C GLU A 379 -30.41 -3.93 31.60
N TYR A 380 -30.54 -3.03 32.59
CA TYR A 380 -29.46 -2.11 33.01
C TYR A 380 -28.66 -2.57 34.25
N GLN A 381 -28.81 -3.81 34.70
CA GLN A 381 -28.04 -4.37 35.82
C GLN A 381 -26.52 -4.35 35.55
N LYS A 382 -26.10 -4.66 34.31
CA LYS A 382 -24.67 -4.62 33.91
C LYS A 382 -24.09 -3.20 33.95
N PRO A 383 -24.69 -2.17 33.32
CA PRO A 383 -24.15 -0.81 33.40
C PRO A 383 -24.15 -0.22 34.82
N LEU A 384 -25.13 -0.54 35.67
CA LEU A 384 -25.14 -0.09 37.07
C LEU A 384 -24.04 -0.75 37.93
N VAL A 385 -23.78 -2.05 37.74
CA VAL A 385 -22.66 -2.74 38.39
C VAL A 385 -21.32 -2.20 37.91
N THR A 386 -21.19 -1.89 36.61
CA THR A 386 -19.98 -1.23 36.06
C THR A 386 -19.77 0.16 36.66
N LEU A 387 -20.85 0.94 36.85
CA LEU A 387 -20.77 2.25 37.50
C LEU A 387 -20.39 2.14 38.99
N GLY A 388 -20.91 1.13 39.69
CA GLY A 388 -20.54 0.80 41.07
C GLY A 388 -19.08 0.35 41.21
N LEU A 389 -18.57 -0.43 40.25
CA LEU A 389 -17.15 -0.81 40.17
C LEU A 389 -16.24 0.39 39.91
N LEU A 390 -16.62 1.28 38.98
CA LEU A 390 -15.88 2.53 38.73
C LEU A 390 -15.85 3.43 39.97
N PHE A 391 -16.96 3.52 40.70
CA PHE A 391 -17.03 4.23 41.97
C PHE A 391 -16.14 3.58 43.05
N SER A 392 -16.13 2.25 43.15
CA SER A 392 -15.26 1.49 44.06
C SER A 392 -13.77 1.70 43.75
N VAL A 393 -13.38 1.71 42.47
CA VAL A 393 -12.00 2.00 42.03
C VAL A 393 -11.61 3.44 42.39
N ALA A 394 -12.51 4.41 42.20
CA ALA A 394 -12.25 5.81 42.56
C ALA A 394 -12.06 6.00 44.08
N VAL A 395 -12.87 5.32 44.91
CA VAL A 395 -12.74 5.31 46.37
C VAL A 395 -11.43 4.64 46.80
N THR A 396 -11.11 3.48 46.22
CA THR A 396 -9.86 2.75 46.51
C THR A 396 -8.63 3.58 46.12
N GLY A 397 -8.67 4.27 44.98
CA GLY A 397 -7.61 5.19 44.55
C GLY A 397 -7.40 6.34 45.54
N LYS A 398 -8.48 6.94 46.07
CA LYS A 398 -8.38 7.98 47.11
C LYS A 398 -7.77 7.46 48.41
N VAL A 399 -8.14 6.26 48.85
CA VAL A 399 -7.57 5.64 50.07
C VAL A 399 -6.08 5.35 49.89
N THR A 400 -5.68 4.80 48.74
CA THR A 400 -4.26 4.51 48.45
C THR A 400 -3.41 5.77 48.38
N LEU A 401 -3.92 6.85 47.76
CA LEU A 401 -3.22 8.13 47.71
C LEU A 401 -3.08 8.77 49.10
N SER A 402 -4.09 8.64 49.97
CA SER A 402 -4.02 9.11 51.35
C SER A 402 -3.02 8.33 52.21
N ILE A 403 -2.87 7.02 51.96
CA ILE A 403 -1.86 6.19 52.63
C ILE A 403 -0.45 6.59 52.16
N LEU A 404 -0.28 6.85 50.85
CA LEU A 404 1.00 7.32 50.31
C LEU A 404 1.41 8.69 50.87
N ASP A 405 0.47 9.62 51.01
CA ASP A 405 0.72 10.92 51.64
C ASP A 405 1.10 10.78 53.11
N THR A 406 0.55 9.78 53.80
CA THR A 406 0.89 9.47 55.20
C THR A 406 2.29 8.85 55.33
N ILE A 407 2.70 7.98 54.40
CA ILE A 407 4.05 7.40 54.37
C ILE A 407 5.11 8.47 54.09
N ASN A 408 4.82 9.43 53.21
CA ASN A 408 5.73 10.54 52.88
C ASN A 408 5.91 11.55 54.02
N ARG A 409 5.01 11.56 55.02
CA ARG A 409 5.13 12.39 56.23
C ARG A 409 6.02 11.77 57.31
N ILE A 410 6.54 10.55 57.11
CA ILE A 410 7.46 9.90 58.04
C ILE A 410 8.87 10.48 57.82
N PRO A 411 9.41 11.33 58.71
CA PRO A 411 10.58 12.17 58.43
C PRO A 411 11.91 11.41 58.29
N THR A 412 11.92 10.09 58.51
CA THR A 412 13.13 9.27 58.63
C THR A 412 13.34 8.29 57.47
N LEU A 413 12.32 8.06 56.63
CA LEU A 413 12.37 7.00 55.61
C LEU A 413 13.26 7.38 54.41
N CYS A 414 13.17 8.62 53.92
CA CYS A 414 14.01 9.09 52.81
C CYS A 414 15.50 9.12 53.19
N GLY A 415 15.84 9.61 54.39
CA GLY A 415 17.22 9.63 54.87
C GLY A 415 17.82 8.24 55.04
N LEU A 416 17.01 7.25 55.45
CA LEU A 416 17.46 5.86 55.57
C LEU A 416 17.85 5.26 54.22
N PHE A 417 17.05 5.48 53.16
CA PHE A 417 17.34 4.93 51.83
C PHE A 417 18.55 5.59 51.17
N GLU A 418 18.77 6.88 51.41
CA GLU A 418 19.95 7.60 50.92
C GLU A 418 21.23 7.07 51.58
N ILE A 419 21.20 6.84 52.90
CA ILE A 419 22.32 6.21 53.63
C ILE A 419 22.60 4.80 53.12
N ILE A 420 21.57 3.98 52.89
CA ILE A 420 21.74 2.63 52.33
C ILE A 420 22.37 2.68 50.94
N GLY A 421 21.91 3.59 50.08
CA GLY A 421 22.45 3.78 48.73
C GLY A 421 23.92 4.22 48.73
N ILE A 422 24.28 5.15 49.62
CA ILE A 422 25.66 5.63 49.78
C ILE A 422 26.56 4.50 50.30
N LEU A 423 26.12 3.74 51.31
CA LEU A 423 26.89 2.61 51.87
C LEU A 423 27.10 1.50 50.85
N PHE A 424 26.08 1.17 50.04
CA PHE A 424 26.21 0.17 48.99
C PHE A 424 27.17 0.62 47.88
N THR A 425 27.11 1.89 47.49
CA THR A 425 27.98 2.46 46.45
C THR A 425 29.44 2.46 46.91
N MET A 426 29.70 2.86 48.16
CA MET A 426 31.05 2.78 48.74
C MET A 426 31.55 1.34 48.84
N TRP A 427 30.70 0.41 49.30
CA TRP A 427 31.05 -1.01 49.36
C TRP A 427 31.38 -1.59 47.98
N PHE A 428 30.58 -1.28 46.96
CA PHE A 428 30.77 -1.77 45.60
C PHE A 428 32.06 -1.22 44.98
N ALA A 429 32.32 0.08 45.13
CA ALA A 429 33.54 0.71 44.65
C ALA A 429 34.79 0.12 45.33
N PHE A 430 34.73 -0.08 46.65
CA PHE A 430 35.81 -0.72 47.41
C PHE A 430 36.04 -2.17 47.01
N ARG A 431 34.96 -2.94 46.85
CA ARG A 431 35.05 -4.38 46.59
C ARG A 431 35.47 -4.68 45.16
N TYR A 432 35.05 -3.91 44.16
CA TYR A 432 35.22 -4.28 42.75
C TYR A 432 36.02 -3.29 41.89
N LEU A 433 36.06 -2.00 42.24
CA LEU A 433 36.65 -0.99 41.36
C LEU A 433 38.03 -0.50 41.80
N LEU A 434 38.39 -0.63 43.08
CA LEU A 434 39.64 -0.09 43.62
C LEU A 434 40.87 -0.98 43.31
N PHE A 435 40.75 -2.29 43.39
CA PHE A 435 41.88 -3.22 43.23
C PHE A 435 41.85 -3.94 41.87
N ALA A 436 43.00 -4.03 41.21
CA ALA A 436 43.13 -4.61 39.86
C ALA A 436 42.62 -6.06 39.79
N ALA A 437 42.97 -6.90 40.76
CA ALA A 437 42.52 -8.29 40.84
C ALA A 437 40.98 -8.42 40.93
N ASN A 438 40.30 -7.46 41.57
CA ASN A 438 38.84 -7.48 41.70
C ASN A 438 38.14 -6.95 40.45
N ARG A 439 38.82 -6.12 39.65
CA ARG A 439 38.34 -5.68 38.32
C ARG A 439 38.44 -6.82 37.30
N GLU A 440 39.49 -7.63 37.38
CA GLU A 440 39.64 -8.85 36.58
C GLU A 440 38.58 -9.89 36.96
N GLU A 441 38.34 -10.12 38.26
CA GLU A 441 37.25 -11.00 38.74
C GLU A 441 35.86 -10.53 38.23
N LEU A 442 35.63 -9.21 38.17
CA LEU A 442 34.39 -8.64 37.65
C LEU A 442 34.27 -8.79 36.12
N ALA A 443 35.37 -8.59 35.39
CA ALA A 443 35.41 -8.77 33.94
C ALA A 443 35.13 -10.23 33.54
N GLU A 444 35.74 -11.19 34.24
CA GLU A 444 35.52 -12.62 34.01
C GLU A 444 34.06 -13.02 34.27
N LYS A 445 33.43 -12.48 35.33
CA LYS A 445 32.00 -12.70 35.59
C LYS A 445 31.09 -12.07 34.53
N ILE A 446 31.46 -10.91 33.99
CA ILE A 446 30.71 -10.26 32.90
C ILE A 446 30.84 -11.07 31.61
N GLU A 447 32.05 -11.54 31.28
CA GLU A 447 32.26 -12.39 30.10
C GLU A 447 31.53 -13.72 30.21
N THR A 448 31.59 -14.38 31.37
CA THR A 448 30.88 -15.64 31.62
C THR A 448 29.37 -15.44 31.50
N PHE A 449 28.84 -14.36 32.08
CA PHE A 449 27.41 -14.03 31.97
C PHE A 449 27.01 -13.66 30.53
N THR A 450 27.88 -12.98 29.79
CA THR A 450 27.64 -12.64 28.38
C THR A 450 27.65 -13.89 27.50
N ALA A 451 28.57 -14.82 27.76
CA ALA A 451 28.64 -16.10 27.07
C ALA A 451 27.40 -16.99 27.35
N ASP A 452 26.92 -17.00 28.60
CA ASP A 452 25.70 -17.71 28.99
C ASP A 452 24.43 -17.10 28.37
N VAL A 453 24.41 -15.78 28.14
CA VAL A 453 23.25 -15.08 27.58
C VAL A 453 23.22 -15.14 26.05
N VAL A 454 24.37 -15.06 25.38
CA VAL A 454 24.46 -14.93 23.92
C VAL A 454 24.59 -16.29 23.21
N GLY A 455 25.05 -17.33 23.91
CA GLY A 455 25.22 -18.65 23.32
C GLY A 455 26.45 -18.74 22.42
N ASN A 456 27.22 -19.82 22.57
CA ASN A 456 28.54 -19.96 21.98
C ASN A 456 28.46 -20.21 20.45
N LYS A 457 28.60 -19.15 19.64
CA LYS A 457 28.96 -19.22 18.22
C LYS A 457 30.05 -18.22 17.89
N SER A 458 31.24 -18.77 17.67
CA SER A 458 32.31 -18.39 16.74
C SER A 458 32.45 -16.91 16.34
N THR A 459 33.42 -16.27 16.99
CA THR A 459 34.38 -15.27 16.50
C THR A 459 34.14 -14.65 15.11
N ILE A 460 33.62 -13.43 15.09
CA ILE A 460 33.91 -12.45 14.04
C ILE A 460 34.77 -11.35 14.68
N VAL A 461 36.00 -11.23 14.21
CA VAL A 461 36.98 -10.23 14.64
C VAL A 461 36.52 -8.87 14.15
N LEU A 462 36.09 -8.00 15.07
CA LEU A 462 35.97 -6.57 14.83
C LEU A 462 37.37 -5.96 14.98
N ALA A 463 38.04 -5.71 13.85
CA ALA A 463 39.25 -4.92 13.82
C ALA A 463 38.90 -3.42 13.94
N GLU A 464 39.64 -2.76 14.82
CA GLU A 464 39.49 -1.39 15.28
C GLU A 464 39.62 -0.34 14.17
N THR A 465 38.68 0.63 14.16
CA THR A 465 38.81 1.88 13.43
C THR A 465 39.55 2.90 14.30
N GLN A 466 40.80 3.21 13.97
CA GLN A 466 41.48 4.42 14.46
C GLN A 466 41.45 5.52 13.41
N ALA A 467 41.01 6.70 13.85
CA ALA A 467 41.03 7.96 13.15
C ALA A 467 42.46 8.51 12.98
N ILE A 468 42.75 9.11 11.82
CA ILE A 468 43.82 10.10 11.68
C ILE A 468 43.20 11.40 11.15
N VAL A 469 43.38 12.43 11.97
CA VAL A 469 43.06 13.84 11.76
C VAL A 469 44.14 14.47 10.89
N VAL A 470 43.76 15.23 9.85
CA VAL A 470 44.50 16.43 9.42
C VAL A 470 43.51 17.53 9.07
N ALA A 471 43.59 18.63 9.81
CA ALA A 471 42.83 19.86 9.65
C ALA A 471 43.64 20.87 8.78
N THR A 472 43.05 21.69 7.92
CA THR A 472 42.61 23.11 8.14
C THR A 472 42.60 23.82 6.75
N PRO A 473 42.26 25.12 6.62
CA PRO A 473 40.92 25.70 6.48
C PRO A 473 40.67 26.33 5.09
N VAL A 474 39.41 26.51 4.70
CA VAL A 474 39.04 27.25 3.47
C VAL A 474 38.78 28.72 3.82
N GLU A 475 39.62 29.61 3.31
CA GLU A 475 39.37 31.05 3.23
C GLU A 475 38.46 31.38 2.05
N THR A 476 37.40 32.13 2.34
CA THR A 476 36.51 32.75 1.36
C THR A 476 37.21 33.91 0.64
N ALA A 477 37.31 33.84 -0.68
CA ALA A 477 37.65 34.99 -1.52
C ALA A 477 36.63 35.15 -2.67
N ILE A 478 35.99 36.32 -2.65
CA ILE A 478 35.08 36.83 -3.67
C ILE A 478 35.92 37.26 -4.87
N VAL A 479 35.61 36.77 -6.08
CA VAL A 479 36.15 37.32 -7.34
C VAL A 479 35.04 37.51 -8.38
N LYS A 480 35.10 38.68 -9.01
CA LYS A 480 34.15 39.31 -9.91
C LYS A 480 33.81 38.52 -11.18
N THR A 481 32.57 38.72 -11.61
CA THR A 481 31.98 38.46 -12.93
C THR A 481 32.81 39.01 -14.09
N ALA A 482 33.04 38.16 -15.09
CA ALA A 482 33.38 38.54 -16.46
C ALA A 482 32.45 37.80 -17.43
N GLU A 483 31.91 38.54 -18.39
CA GLU A 483 30.95 38.10 -19.41
C GLU A 483 31.54 37.03 -20.35
N ILE A 484 30.74 36.00 -20.65
CA ILE A 484 31.01 35.00 -21.68
C ILE A 484 30.07 35.29 -22.86
N PRO A 485 30.56 35.40 -24.11
CA PRO A 485 29.75 35.78 -25.26
C PRO A 485 28.77 34.68 -25.67
N GLN A 486 27.56 35.08 -26.09
CA GLN A 486 26.53 34.17 -26.60
C GLN A 486 26.98 33.48 -27.90
N PRO A 487 26.73 32.16 -28.06
CA PRO A 487 26.83 31.51 -29.36
C PRO A 487 25.65 31.93 -30.26
N PRO A 488 25.84 31.98 -31.59
CA PRO A 488 24.83 32.47 -32.52
C PRO A 488 23.63 31.51 -32.61
N ALA A 489 22.45 32.10 -32.77
CA ALA A 489 21.18 31.40 -32.93
C ALA A 489 21.22 30.46 -34.15
N ILE A 490 21.04 29.16 -33.89
CA ILE A 490 20.81 28.15 -34.92
C ILE A 490 19.30 28.10 -35.18
N ALA A 491 18.91 28.30 -36.45
CA ALA A 491 17.55 28.18 -36.93
C ALA A 491 17.00 26.75 -36.70
N PRO A 492 15.68 26.57 -36.48
CA PRO A 492 15.11 25.26 -36.15
C PRO A 492 15.33 24.28 -37.31
N ALA A 493 16.15 23.27 -37.06
CA ALA A 493 16.33 22.15 -37.97
C ALA A 493 15.01 21.37 -38.10
N ALA A 494 14.67 21.02 -39.33
CA ALA A 494 13.55 20.15 -39.65
C ALA A 494 13.64 18.81 -38.87
N LYS A 495 12.48 18.31 -38.43
CA LYS A 495 12.34 16.99 -37.78
C LYS A 495 13.03 15.92 -38.64
N PRO A 496 13.99 15.15 -38.11
CA PRO A 496 14.46 13.97 -38.81
C PRO A 496 13.38 12.89 -38.72
N GLU A 497 12.88 12.49 -39.87
CA GLU A 497 12.06 11.29 -40.03
C GLU A 497 13.02 10.09 -39.96
N ILE A 498 13.10 9.48 -38.78
CA ILE A 498 13.92 8.28 -38.55
C ILE A 498 13.16 7.10 -39.15
N VAL A 499 13.60 6.62 -40.31
CA VAL A 499 13.11 5.38 -40.91
C VAL A 499 13.68 4.22 -40.09
N LEU A 500 12.82 3.61 -39.25
CA LEU A 500 13.14 2.40 -38.49
C LEU A 500 13.31 1.22 -39.45
N HIS A 501 14.52 0.70 -39.57
CA HIS A 501 14.77 -0.58 -40.24
C HIS A 501 14.25 -1.73 -39.38
N GLN A 502 13.34 -2.54 -39.92
CA GLN A 502 12.86 -3.78 -39.29
C GLN A 502 14.05 -4.71 -39.00
N SER A 503 14.41 -4.83 -37.72
CA SER A 503 15.42 -5.80 -37.26
C SER A 503 14.84 -7.22 -37.30
N PRO A 504 15.64 -8.25 -37.64
CA PRO A 504 15.17 -9.63 -37.85
C PRO A 504 14.99 -10.40 -36.53
N ILE A 505 14.43 -9.78 -35.50
CA ILE A 505 14.11 -10.48 -34.25
C ILE A 505 12.69 -11.03 -34.37
N THR A 506 12.57 -12.35 -34.30
CA THR A 506 11.28 -13.05 -34.28
C THR A 506 10.53 -12.73 -33.00
N TYR A 507 9.36 -12.09 -33.15
CA TYR A 507 8.38 -11.88 -32.08
C TYR A 507 7.70 -13.19 -31.68
N ALA A 508 7.22 -13.28 -30.44
CA ALA A 508 6.35 -14.38 -30.04
C ALA A 508 5.02 -14.32 -30.84
N THR A 509 4.47 -15.50 -31.19
CA THR A 509 3.28 -15.62 -32.04
C THR A 509 1.97 -15.28 -31.31
N ALA A 510 1.92 -15.42 -29.99
CA ALA A 510 0.78 -15.02 -29.15
C ALA A 510 1.26 -14.70 -27.72
N GLY A 511 0.72 -13.63 -27.14
CA GLY A 511 0.89 -13.28 -25.72
C GLY A 511 -0.35 -13.58 -24.90
N ASN A 512 -0.23 -13.51 -23.57
CA ASN A 512 -1.38 -13.59 -22.66
C ASN A 512 -1.98 -12.22 -22.31
N GLY A 513 -1.53 -11.14 -22.97
CA GLY A 513 -1.98 -9.78 -22.72
C GLY A 513 -1.58 -9.22 -21.34
N VAL A 514 -0.77 -9.92 -20.54
CA VAL A 514 -0.44 -9.51 -19.16
C VAL A 514 1.07 -9.39 -18.96
N ASP A 515 1.82 -10.43 -19.28
CA ASP A 515 3.26 -10.51 -18.98
C ASP A 515 4.14 -9.80 -20.01
N GLU A 516 3.52 -9.11 -20.96
CA GLU A 516 4.21 -8.48 -22.08
C GLU A 516 5.04 -7.26 -21.65
N LEU A 517 6.19 -7.05 -22.30
CA LEU A 517 7.13 -5.97 -21.97
C LEU A 517 6.49 -4.58 -22.00
N ARG A 518 5.56 -4.33 -22.94
CA ARG A 518 4.84 -3.05 -23.03
C ARG A 518 4.02 -2.75 -21.77
N TYR A 519 3.40 -3.76 -21.16
CA TYR A 519 2.68 -3.61 -19.89
C TYR A 519 3.66 -3.47 -18.73
N LEU A 520 4.75 -4.25 -18.76
CA LEU A 520 5.82 -4.13 -17.77
C LEU A 520 6.53 -2.78 -17.81
N PHE A 521 6.59 -2.06 -18.93
CA PHE A 521 7.20 -0.73 -19.00
C PHE A 521 6.17 0.40 -19.01
N ILE A 522 4.88 0.06 -19.16
CA ILE A 522 3.77 1.01 -19.30
C ILE A 522 4.05 1.95 -20.49
N THR A 523 4.45 1.35 -21.61
CA THR A 523 4.74 2.04 -22.87
C THR A 523 3.87 1.46 -23.98
N SER A 524 3.67 2.20 -25.06
CA SER A 524 2.81 1.70 -26.16
C SER A 524 3.50 0.63 -27.00
N GLU A 525 4.82 0.75 -27.16
CA GLU A 525 5.61 -0.17 -27.95
C GLU A 525 6.92 -0.52 -27.26
N VAL A 526 7.38 -1.75 -27.51
CA VAL A 526 8.72 -2.23 -27.16
C VAL A 526 9.30 -2.96 -28.36
N GLU A 527 10.49 -2.57 -28.78
CA GLU A 527 11.22 -3.22 -29.86
C GLU A 527 12.55 -3.73 -29.33
N LEU A 528 12.77 -5.05 -29.47
CA LEU A 528 14.08 -5.63 -29.26
C LEU A 528 14.91 -5.39 -30.52
N ILE A 529 16.06 -4.76 -30.38
CA ILE A 529 16.94 -4.43 -31.50
C ILE A 529 18.17 -5.35 -31.52
N ALA A 530 18.71 -5.61 -32.71
CA ALA A 530 19.85 -6.51 -32.88
C ALA A 530 21.22 -5.84 -32.67
N SER A 531 21.28 -4.50 -32.77
CA SER A 531 22.51 -3.70 -32.63
C SER A 531 22.24 -2.47 -31.78
N GLN A 532 23.20 -2.12 -30.92
CA GLN A 532 23.15 -0.89 -30.12
C GLN A 532 23.53 0.39 -30.89
N GLU A 533 23.99 0.28 -32.14
CA GLU A 533 24.42 1.42 -32.95
C GLU A 533 23.32 2.47 -33.10
N ILE A 534 22.07 2.02 -33.31
CA ILE A 534 20.88 2.87 -33.42
C ILE A 534 20.68 3.74 -32.17
N LEU A 535 21.11 3.26 -30.99
CA LEU A 535 20.92 3.94 -29.71
C LEU A 535 21.91 5.10 -29.48
N GLN A 536 23.02 5.13 -30.22
CA GLN A 536 24.06 6.16 -30.07
C GLN A 536 23.59 7.53 -30.57
N GLU A 537 22.66 7.54 -31.52
CA GLU A 537 22.11 8.76 -32.12
C GLU A 537 20.85 9.26 -31.39
N LEU A 538 20.34 8.50 -30.42
CA LEU A 538 19.12 8.87 -29.71
C LEU A 538 19.41 9.84 -28.54
N PRO A 539 18.60 10.90 -28.37
CA PRO A 539 18.76 11.85 -27.27
C PRO A 539 18.48 11.24 -25.90
N TYR A 540 17.63 10.21 -25.86
CA TYR A 540 17.22 9.50 -24.67
C TYR A 540 17.66 8.05 -24.76
N SER A 541 18.90 7.79 -24.35
CA SER A 541 19.45 6.45 -24.29
C SER A 541 20.26 6.21 -23.02
N PHE A 542 20.41 4.94 -22.70
CA PHE A 542 21.26 4.42 -21.63
C PHE A 542 22.05 3.24 -22.16
N GLN A 543 23.33 3.13 -21.78
CA GLN A 543 24.17 2.01 -22.18
C GLN A 543 24.93 1.48 -20.97
N SER A 544 24.97 0.16 -20.86
CA SER A 544 25.76 -0.58 -19.88
C SER A 544 26.28 -1.86 -20.52
N PRO A 545 27.25 -2.56 -19.90
CA PRO A 545 27.68 -3.86 -20.38
C PRO A 545 26.57 -4.92 -20.46
N GLU A 546 25.50 -4.76 -19.68
CA GLU A 546 24.42 -5.75 -19.56
C GLU A 546 23.22 -5.47 -20.47
N LEU A 547 22.97 -4.20 -20.82
CA LEU A 547 21.84 -3.77 -21.64
C LEU A 547 22.04 -2.34 -22.16
N ALA A 548 21.40 -2.04 -23.29
CA ALA A 548 21.26 -0.68 -23.80
C ALA A 548 19.78 -0.38 -24.12
N ILE A 549 19.34 0.82 -23.77
CA ILE A 549 17.96 1.28 -23.88
C ILE A 549 17.92 2.56 -24.69
N GLY A 550 16.92 2.71 -25.55
CA GLY A 550 16.52 3.96 -26.17
C GLY A 550 15.04 4.24 -25.94
N ALA A 551 14.66 5.51 -25.89
CA ALA A 551 13.27 5.94 -25.89
C ALA A 551 13.03 6.91 -27.07
N VAL A 552 12.01 6.60 -27.87
CA VAL A 552 11.49 7.45 -28.94
C VAL A 552 9.98 7.63 -28.76
N LYS A 553 9.35 8.52 -29.52
CA LYS A 553 7.88 8.59 -29.53
C LYS A 553 7.31 7.34 -30.20
N ALA A 554 6.26 6.79 -29.61
CA ALA A 554 5.47 5.73 -30.23
C ALA A 554 4.84 6.22 -31.54
N GLY A 555 4.63 5.30 -32.48
CA GLY A 555 4.01 5.59 -33.77
C GLY A 555 2.49 5.69 -33.67
N GLY A 556 1.89 6.31 -34.68
CA GLY A 556 0.44 6.40 -34.81
C GLY A 556 -0.23 7.42 -33.89
N GLU A 557 -1.50 7.19 -33.59
CA GLU A 557 -2.36 8.13 -32.87
C GLU A 557 -2.75 7.59 -31.49
N LYS A 558 -3.13 8.51 -30.60
CA LYS A 558 -3.55 8.16 -29.23
C LYS A 558 -4.96 7.55 -29.25
N CYS A 559 -5.11 6.39 -28.64
CA CYS A 559 -6.40 5.77 -28.37
C CYS A 559 -7.14 6.51 -27.23
N ASP A 560 -8.40 6.89 -27.44
CA ASP A 560 -9.19 7.62 -26.44
C ASP A 560 -9.53 6.79 -25.19
N ARG A 561 -9.56 5.46 -25.32
CA ARG A 561 -9.92 4.53 -24.24
C ARG A 561 -8.75 4.12 -23.36
N CYS A 562 -7.65 3.61 -23.93
CA CYS A 562 -6.50 3.12 -23.16
C CYS A 562 -5.29 4.06 -23.16
N TRP A 563 -5.35 5.17 -23.90
CA TRP A 563 -4.27 6.17 -24.05
C TRP A 563 -2.94 5.64 -24.60
N ASN A 564 -2.92 4.39 -25.08
CA ASN A 564 -1.79 3.88 -25.86
C ASN A 564 -1.82 4.50 -27.25
N TYR A 565 -0.65 4.62 -27.84
CA TYR A 565 -0.44 5.04 -29.22
C TYR A 565 -0.36 3.80 -30.11
N SER A 566 -1.10 3.80 -31.21
CA SER A 566 -1.10 2.71 -32.17
C SER A 566 -1.26 3.27 -33.58
N THR A 567 -0.55 2.67 -34.54
CA THR A 567 -0.71 2.95 -35.97
C THR A 567 -2.04 2.45 -36.53
N HIS A 568 -2.78 1.66 -35.76
CA HIS A 568 -4.07 1.06 -36.15
C HIS A 568 -5.28 1.80 -35.56
N VAL A 569 -5.08 2.91 -34.84
CA VAL A 569 -6.20 3.79 -34.47
C VAL A 569 -6.81 4.36 -35.76
N GLY A 570 -8.12 4.20 -35.91
CA GLY A 570 -8.86 4.57 -37.12
C GLY A 570 -9.11 3.44 -38.11
N GLU A 571 -8.58 2.23 -37.87
CA GLU A 571 -8.86 1.08 -38.75
C GLU A 571 -10.27 0.51 -38.53
N SER A 572 -10.84 0.57 -37.32
CA SER A 572 -12.21 0.12 -37.07
C SER A 572 -13.24 1.12 -37.59
N ILE A 573 -14.18 0.66 -38.42
CA ILE A 573 -15.29 1.47 -38.93
C ILE A 573 -16.23 1.89 -37.78
N GLU A 574 -16.54 0.96 -36.89
CA GLU A 574 -17.46 1.19 -35.78
C GLU A 574 -16.83 2.04 -34.66
N HIS A 575 -15.53 1.90 -34.45
CA HIS A 575 -14.80 2.59 -33.38
C HIS A 575 -13.53 3.29 -33.89
N PRO A 576 -13.65 4.41 -34.64
CA PRO A 576 -12.51 5.05 -35.31
C PRO A 576 -11.52 5.75 -34.38
N LEU A 577 -11.88 6.00 -33.11
CA LEU A 577 -11.05 6.73 -32.14
C LEU A 577 -10.28 5.81 -31.17
N ILE A 578 -10.35 4.49 -31.36
CA ILE A 578 -9.70 3.53 -30.46
C ILE A 578 -8.79 2.56 -31.23
N CYS A 579 -7.84 1.96 -30.51
CA CYS A 579 -6.89 1.00 -31.07
C CYS A 579 -7.46 -0.42 -31.13
N GLU A 580 -6.78 -1.29 -31.86
CA GLU A 580 -7.10 -2.71 -32.09
C GLU A 580 -7.34 -3.51 -30.79
N ARG A 581 -6.58 -3.18 -29.75
CA ARG A 581 -6.73 -3.77 -28.41
C ARG A 581 -8.07 -3.40 -27.78
N CYS A 582 -8.45 -2.13 -27.90
CA CYS A 582 -9.66 -1.63 -27.27
C CYS A 582 -10.92 -2.11 -27.99
N VAL A 583 -10.87 -2.26 -29.31
CA VAL A 583 -11.94 -2.90 -30.10
C VAL A 583 -12.16 -4.33 -29.60
N SER A 584 -11.09 -5.13 -29.57
CA SER A 584 -11.14 -6.52 -29.10
C SER A 584 -11.64 -6.60 -27.65
N ALA A 585 -11.20 -5.67 -26.78
CA ALA A 585 -11.56 -5.67 -25.37
C ALA A 585 -13.02 -5.27 -25.10
N ILE A 586 -13.63 -4.44 -25.95
CA ILE A 586 -15.06 -4.13 -25.88
C ILE A 586 -15.89 -5.33 -26.34
N ALA A 587 -15.39 -6.08 -27.32
CA ALA A 587 -16.05 -7.29 -27.80
C ALA A 587 -15.89 -8.50 -26.85
N GLY A 588 -15.03 -8.42 -25.83
CA GLY A 588 -14.74 -9.54 -24.92
C GLY A 588 -13.73 -10.55 -25.47
N GLU A 589 -13.10 -10.26 -26.60
CA GLU A 589 -12.20 -11.13 -27.36
C GLU A 589 -10.71 -10.80 -27.13
N PHE A 590 -10.39 -10.10 -26.03
CA PHE A 590 -9.05 -9.57 -25.74
C PHE A 590 -8.24 -10.35 -24.71
#